data_AF-A0A136LE11-F1
#
_entry.id   AF-A0A136LE11-F1
#
_cell.length_a   1.000
_cell.length_b   1.000
_cell.length_c   1.000
_cell.angle_alpha   90.00
_cell.angle_beta   90.00
_cell.angle_gamma   90.00
#
_symmetry.space_group_name_H-M   'P 1'
#
loop_
_entity.id
_entity.type
_entity.pdbx_description
1 polymer ?
#
loop_
_entity_poly.entity_id
_entity_poly.type
_entity_poly.pdbx_seq_one_letter_code
_entity_poly.pdbx_strand_id
1 'polypeptide(L)'
;MNTSSEALRLLQQAASETQQAINIIDNLVVEHDFQDVASLVAQAASALLNSAQQLMQSNDVAAFEAMENAEDLLDAVYDIIDAETDEE
;
A
#
# COMPACT_ATOMS: atom_id res chain seq x y z
N MET A 1 -0.88 -9.33 -27.53
CA MET A 1 -2.08 -8.51 -27.22
C MET A 1 -2.27 -8.59 -25.72
N ASN A 2 -2.38 -7.45 -25.03
CA ASN A 2 -2.52 -7.41 -23.57
C ASN A 2 -3.98 -7.73 -23.20
N THR A 3 -4.22 -8.58 -22.18
CA THR A 3 -5.56 -9.02 -21.78
C THR A 3 -5.86 -8.61 -20.33
N SER A 4 -7.15 -8.59 -19.95
CA SER A 4 -7.55 -8.36 -18.56
C SER A 4 -6.98 -9.41 -17.60
N SER A 5 -6.88 -10.67 -18.04
CA SER A 5 -6.24 -11.74 -17.28
C SER A 5 -4.75 -11.49 -17.05
N GLU A 6 -4.04 -10.96 -18.05
CA GLU A 6 -2.63 -10.61 -17.90
C GLU A 6 -2.44 -9.41 -16.95
N ALA A 7 -3.31 -8.41 -17.03
CA ALA A 7 -3.30 -7.28 -16.09
C ALA A 7 -3.57 -7.74 -14.65
N LEU A 8 -4.57 -8.60 -14.45
CA LEU A 8 -4.87 -9.19 -13.13
C LEU A 8 -3.71 -10.02 -12.58
N ARG A 9 -3.05 -10.81 -13.42
CA ARG A 9 -1.87 -11.58 -13.04
C ARG A 9 -0.73 -10.67 -12.56
N LEU A 10 -0.47 -9.58 -13.28
CA LEU A 10 0.56 -8.60 -12.91
C LEU A 10 0.22 -7.85 -11.61
N LEU A 11 -1.05 -7.48 -11.41
CA LEU A 11 -1.50 -6.86 -10.17
C LEU A 11 -1.39 -7.80 -8.96
N GLN A 12 -1.73 -9.07 -9.12
CA GLN A 12 -1.56 -10.10 -8.08
C GLN A 12 -0.08 -10.31 -7.74
N GLN A 13 0.78 -10.35 -8.75
CA GLN A 13 2.23 -10.43 -8.55
C GLN A 13 2.74 -9.21 -7.76
N ALA A 14 2.38 -8.00 -8.19
CA ALA A 14 2.77 -6.77 -7.49
C ALA A 14 2.29 -6.76 -6.04
N ALA A 15 1.04 -7.15 -5.77
CA ALA A 15 0.52 -7.21 -4.40
C ALA A 15 1.30 -8.20 -3.53
N SER A 16 1.70 -9.35 -4.09
CA SER A 16 2.52 -10.33 -3.37
C SER A 16 3.92 -9.81 -3.06
N GLU A 17 4.55 -9.12 -4.01
CA GLU A 17 5.87 -8.51 -3.82
C GLU A 17 5.83 -7.36 -2.81
N THR A 18 4.78 -6.53 -2.86
CA THR A 18 4.54 -5.46 -1.87
C THR A 18 4.35 -6.04 -0.47
N GLN A 19 3.59 -7.12 -0.30
CA GLN A 19 3.43 -7.76 1.00
C GLN A 19 4.75 -8.31 1.56
N GLN A 20 5.61 -8.85 0.69
CA GLN A 20 6.95 -9.27 1.09
C GLN A 20 7.82 -8.08 1.51
N ALA A 21 7.74 -6.96 0.80
CA ALA A 21 8.45 -5.73 1.16
C ALA A 21 7.99 -5.19 2.52
N ILE A 22 6.68 -5.13 2.79
CA ILE A 22 6.13 -4.75 4.10
C ILE A 22 6.74 -5.60 5.20
N ASN A 23 6.70 -6.94 5.05
CA ASN A 23 7.24 -7.85 6.04
C ASN A 23 8.76 -7.64 6.27
N ILE A 24 9.53 -7.29 5.24
CA ILE A 24 10.96 -7.00 5.39
C ILE A 24 11.18 -5.67 6.10
N ILE A 25 10.43 -4.62 5.72
CA ILE A 25 10.49 -3.28 6.34
C ILE A 25 10.17 -3.39 7.83
N ASP A 26 9.10 -4.12 8.19
CA ASP A 26 8.67 -4.29 9.58
C ASP A 26 9.66 -5.11 10.44
N ASN A 27 10.61 -5.81 9.81
CA ASN A 27 11.54 -6.73 10.47
C ASN A 27 13.01 -6.41 10.17
N LEU A 28 13.35 -5.14 9.94
CA LEU A 28 14.75 -4.73 9.81
C LEU A 28 15.53 -4.98 11.11
N VAL A 29 16.78 -5.41 10.97
CA VAL A 29 17.67 -5.70 12.12
C VAL A 29 18.10 -4.42 12.84
N VAL A 30 18.20 -3.32 12.09
CA VAL A 30 18.49 -1.98 12.61
C VAL A 30 17.37 -1.09 12.10
N GLU A 31 16.66 -0.48 13.05
CA GLU A 31 15.55 0.42 12.76
C GLU A 31 16.03 1.68 12.05
N HIS A 32 15.25 2.12 11.06
CA HIS A 32 15.47 3.37 10.33
C HIS A 32 14.50 4.44 10.85
N ASP A 33 14.92 5.71 10.89
CA ASP A 33 14.16 6.80 11.52
C ASP A 33 12.71 6.95 11.00
N PHE A 34 12.46 6.61 9.73
CA PHE A 34 11.12 6.60 9.10
C PHE A 34 10.68 5.20 8.64
N GLN A 35 11.07 4.16 9.36
CA GLN A 35 10.73 2.78 9.00
C GLN A 35 9.20 2.55 9.03
N ASP A 36 8.53 3.09 10.03
CA ASP A 36 7.08 3.05 10.19
C ASP A 36 6.35 3.76 9.04
N VAL A 37 6.79 4.96 8.67
CA VAL A 37 6.29 5.71 7.51
C VAL A 37 6.49 4.91 6.23
N ALA A 38 7.67 4.31 6.03
CA ALA A 38 7.93 3.46 4.88
C ALA A 38 7.02 2.22 4.84
N SER A 39 6.71 1.63 6.00
CA SER A 39 5.77 0.53 6.13
C SER A 39 4.35 0.95 5.77
N LEU A 40 3.88 2.09 6.31
CA LEU A 40 2.54 2.63 6.02
C LEU A 40 2.36 2.95 4.52
N VAL A 41 3.37 3.54 3.87
CA VAL A 41 3.35 3.78 2.42
C VAL A 41 3.25 2.46 1.63
N ALA A 42 4.02 1.43 2.03
CA ALA A 42 3.95 0.13 1.38
C ALA A 42 2.59 -0.56 1.61
N GLN A 43 2.00 -0.41 2.79
CA GLN A 43 0.64 -0.89 3.10
C GLN A 43 -0.41 -0.17 2.24
N ALA A 44 -0.31 1.16 2.08
CA ALA A 44 -1.21 1.93 1.22
C ALA A 44 -1.09 1.49 -0.25
N ALA A 45 0.14 1.24 -0.74
CA ALA A 45 0.36 0.69 -2.07
C ALA A 45 -0.29 -0.68 -2.25
N SER A 46 -0.23 -1.55 -1.24
CA SER A 46 -0.92 -2.86 -1.25
C SER A 46 -2.44 -2.70 -1.35
N ALA A 47 -3.02 -1.77 -0.60
CA ALA A 47 -4.45 -1.46 -0.64
C ALA A 47 -4.89 -0.93 -2.02
N LEU A 48 -4.13 -0.03 -2.63
CA LEU A 48 -4.38 0.47 -3.99
C LEU A 48 -4.26 -0.63 -5.06
N LEU A 49 -3.29 -1.53 -4.92
CA LEU A 49 -3.15 -2.70 -5.81
C LEU A 49 -4.34 -3.65 -5.69
N ASN A 50 -4.87 -3.86 -4.48
CA ASN A 50 -6.10 -4.62 -4.28
C ASN A 50 -7.30 -3.91 -4.92
N SER A 51 -7.45 -2.60 -4.71
CA SER A 51 -8.51 -1.81 -5.34
C SER A 51 -8.51 -1.93 -6.86
N ALA A 52 -7.33 -1.80 -7.50
CA ALA A 52 -7.18 -1.99 -8.94
C ALA A 52 -7.62 -3.40 -9.39
N GLN A 53 -7.32 -4.45 -8.62
CA GLN A 53 -7.78 -5.81 -8.90
C GLN A 53 -9.31 -5.94 -8.82
N GLN A 54 -9.92 -5.35 -7.79
CA GLN A 54 -11.38 -5.38 -7.59
C GLN A 54 -12.11 -4.65 -8.73
N LEU A 55 -11.61 -3.49 -9.16
CA LEU A 55 -12.16 -2.76 -10.32
C LEU A 55 -12.09 -3.60 -11.60
N MET A 56 -10.96 -4.27 -11.84
CA MET A 56 -10.78 -5.18 -12.98
C MET A 56 -11.72 -6.39 -12.95
N GLN A 57 -12.30 -6.70 -11.79
CA GLN A 57 -13.27 -7.78 -11.58
C GLN A 57 -14.70 -7.26 -11.43
N SER A 58 -14.93 -5.95 -11.62
CA SER A 58 -16.23 -5.29 -11.46
C SER A 58 -16.82 -5.44 -10.04
N ASN A 59 -15.96 -5.46 -9.02
CA ASN A 59 -16.34 -5.47 -7.62
C ASN A 59 -16.12 -4.07 -7.01
N ASP A 60 -16.96 -3.12 -7.43
CA ASP A 60 -16.75 -1.70 -7.15
C ASP A 60 -16.77 -1.37 -5.65
N VAL A 61 -17.65 -2.02 -4.87
CA VAL A 61 -17.74 -1.78 -3.42
C VAL A 61 -16.43 -2.14 -2.73
N ALA A 62 -15.91 -3.34 -2.98
CA ALA A 62 -14.63 -3.75 -2.41
C ALA A 62 -13.45 -2.90 -2.93
N ALA A 63 -13.55 -2.38 -4.16
CA ALA A 63 -12.56 -1.45 -4.67
C ALA A 63 -12.53 -0.14 -3.89
N PHE A 64 -13.71 0.43 -3.58
CA PHE A 64 -13.83 1.66 -2.81
C PHE A 64 -13.35 1.46 -1.35
N GLU A 65 -13.76 0.39 -0.69
CA GLU A 65 -13.28 0.06 0.67
C GLU A 65 -11.74 -0.05 0.71
N ALA A 66 -11.13 -0.62 -0.32
CA ALA A 66 -9.68 -0.68 -0.43
C ALA A 66 -9.02 0.69 -0.70
N MET A 67 -9.70 1.62 -1.37
CA MET A 67 -9.22 3.00 -1.53
C MET A 67 -9.30 3.78 -0.23
N GLU A 68 -10.41 3.67 0.51
CA GLU A 68 -10.60 4.33 1.82
C GLU A 68 -9.51 3.87 2.79
N ASN A 69 -9.22 2.57 2.87
CA ASN A 69 -8.12 2.06 3.68
C ASN A 69 -6.74 2.60 3.24
N ALA A 70 -6.52 2.81 1.93
CA ALA A 70 -5.28 3.42 1.46
C ALA A 70 -5.18 4.89 1.86
N GLU A 71 -6.29 5.62 1.87
CA GLU A 71 -6.38 7.02 2.31
C GLU A 71 -6.06 7.13 3.80
N ASP A 72 -6.70 6.32 4.66
CA ASP A 72 -6.44 6.28 6.10
C ASP A 72 -4.95 6.04 6.42
N LEU A 73 -4.28 5.18 5.64
CA LEU A 73 -2.85 4.89 5.79
C LEU A 73 -1.97 6.07 5.35
N LEU A 74 -2.36 6.80 4.30
CA LEU A 74 -1.62 7.96 3.81
C LEU A 74 -1.81 9.16 4.74
N ASP A 75 -2.99 9.33 5.32
CA ASP A 75 -3.24 10.35 6.35
C ASP A 75 -2.34 10.10 7.56
N ALA A 76 -2.22 8.85 8.02
CA ALA A 76 -1.30 8.49 9.10
C ALA A 76 0.17 8.79 8.76
N VAL A 77 0.58 8.63 7.49
CA VAL A 77 1.92 9.01 7.02
C VAL A 77 2.14 10.51 7.15
N TYR A 78 1.18 11.32 6.71
CA TYR A 78 1.29 12.78 6.80
C TYR A 78 1.30 13.25 8.26
N ASP A 79 0.47 12.67 9.11
CA ASP A 79 0.43 12.99 10.54
C ASP A 79 1.79 12.74 11.24
N ILE A 80 2.47 11.63 10.91
CA ILE A 80 3.80 11.32 11.48
C ILE A 80 4.86 12.30 10.96
N ILE A 81 4.92 12.52 9.64
CA ILE A 81 5.89 13.44 9.06
C ILE A 81 5.70 14.86 9.61
N ASP A 82 4.46 15.36 9.66
CA ASP A 82 4.16 16.68 10.17
C ASP A 82 4.58 16.80 11.64
N ALA A 83 4.26 15.80 12.47
CA ALA A 83 4.67 15.78 13.88
C ALA A 83 6.21 15.81 14.07
N GLU A 84 6.98 15.13 13.22
CA GLU A 84 8.45 15.15 13.30
C GLU A 84 9.07 16.44 12.71
N THR A 85 8.42 17.07 11.74
CA THR A 85 8.92 18.32 11.12
C THR A 85 8.54 19.59 11.91
N ASP A 86 7.46 19.56 12.69
CA ASP A 86 7.03 20.68 13.54
C ASP A 86 7.84 20.79 14.86
N GLU A 87 8.72 19.83 15.16
CA GLU A 87 9.64 19.86 16.32
C GLU A 87 10.92 20.72 16.10
N GLU A 88 11.02 21.50 15.02
CA GLU A 88 12.10 22.51 14.78
C GLU A 88 11.80 23.93 15.32
#